data_AF-A0A0G1UNC2-F1
#
_entry.id   AF-A0A0G1UNC2-F1
#
_cell.length_a   1.000
_cell.length_b   1.000
_cell.length_c   1.000
_cell.angle_alpha   90.00
_cell.angle_beta   90.00
_cell.angle_gamma   90.00
#
_symmetry.space_group_name_H-M   'P 1'
#
loop_
_entity.id
_entity.type
_entity.pdbx_description
1 polymer ?
#
loop_
_entity_poly.entity_id
_entity_poly.type
_entity_poly.pdbx_seq_one_letter_code
_entity_poly.pdbx_strand_id
1 'polypeptide(L)' 'MQIKTAIIQFLANEFQLDPDHLNPDTAFTTDLGLSPEQLTNLLQRLQESLGIILPEDKLPTITTIGQLLDIFEEDDTPL' A
#
# COMPACT_ATOMS: atom_id res chain seq x y z
N MET A 1 -15.92 5.88 -3.00
CA MET A 1 -15.19 4.96 -2.10
C MET A 1 -13.71 5.21 -2.33
N GLN A 2 -12.97 5.60 -1.30
CA GLN A 2 -11.56 5.98 -1.48
C GLN A 2 -10.69 4.72 -1.57
N ILE A 3 -9.92 4.59 -2.65
CA ILE A 3 -8.97 3.50 -2.90
C ILE A 3 -8.05 3.27 -1.68
N LYS A 4 -7.65 4.35 -1.01
CA LYS A 4 -6.86 4.32 0.24
C LYS A 4 -7.46 3.43 1.32
N THR A 5 -8.76 3.53 1.56
CA THR A 5 -9.44 2.68 2.55
C THR A 5 -9.42 1.21 2.15
N ALA A 6 -9.59 0.92 0.85
CA ALA A 6 -9.56 -0.46 0.36
C ALA A 6 -8.15 -1.07 0.48
N ILE A 7 -7.10 -0.27 0.23
CA ILE A 7 -5.70 -0.65 0.44
C ILE A 7 -5.46 -0.99 1.91
N ILE A 8 -5.83 -0.10 2.83
CA ILE A 8 -5.67 -0.34 4.28
C ILE A 8 -6.42 -1.60 4.72
N GLN A 9 -7.65 -1.79 4.26
CA GLN A 9 -8.44 -2.99 4.56
C GLN A 9 -7.80 -4.26 3.99
N PHE A 10 -7.27 -4.23 2.77
CA PHE A 10 -6.56 -5.36 2.18
C PHE A 10 -5.33 -5.73 3.01
N LEU A 11 -4.51 -4.74 3.36
CA LEU A 11 -3.32 -4.94 4.19
C LEU A 11 -3.70 -5.48 5.58
N ALA A 12 -4.69 -4.87 6.24
CA ALA A 12 -5.19 -5.30 7.54
C ALA A 12 -5.60 -6.79 7.52
N ASN A 13 -6.32 -7.22 6.49
CA ASN A 13 -6.71 -8.61 6.31
C ASN A 13 -5.52 -9.54 6.02
N GLU A 14 -4.58 -9.14 5.15
CA GLU A 14 -3.38 -9.93 4.84
C GLU A 14 -2.49 -10.14 6.07
N PHE A 15 -2.32 -9.12 6.91
CA PHE A 15 -1.48 -9.19 8.11
C PHE A 15 -2.24 -9.64 9.37
N GLN A 16 -3.55 -9.85 9.27
CA GLN A 16 -4.44 -10.06 10.42
C GLN A 16 -4.26 -8.99 11.51
N LEU A 17 -4.09 -7.74 11.08
CA LEU A 17 -3.93 -6.57 11.93
C LEU A 17 -5.17 -5.70 11.82
N ASP A 18 -5.44 -4.91 12.87
CA ASP A 18 -6.46 -3.88 12.78
C ASP A 18 -6.04 -2.78 11.80
N PRO A 19 -6.95 -2.27 10.96
CA PRO A 19 -6.66 -1.17 10.03
C PRO A 19 -6.21 0.10 10.77
N ASP A 20 -6.67 0.29 12.01
CA ASP A 20 -6.24 1.38 12.90
C ASP A 20 -4.78 1.26 13.38
N HIS A 21 -4.17 0.07 13.25
CA HIS A 21 -2.75 -0.14 13.56
C HIS A 21 -1.84 0.11 12.35
N LEU A 22 -2.41 0.25 11.14
CA LEU A 22 -1.67 0.51 9.92
C LEU A 22 -1.57 2.02 9.70
N ASN A 23 -0.43 2.58 10.10
CA ASN A 23 -0.15 4.01 9.94
C ASN A 23 0.60 4.29 8.64
N PRO A 24 0.52 5.53 8.10
CA PRO A 24 1.31 5.94 6.94
C PRO A 24 2.82 5.75 7.13
N ASP A 25 3.30 5.89 8.36
CA ASP A 25 4.70 5.71 8.74
C ASP A 25 5.13 4.24 8.86
N THR A 26 4.18 3.29 8.88
CA THR A 26 4.47 1.86 9.02
C THR A 26 5.28 1.37 7.82
N ALA A 27 6.48 0.86 8.10
CA ALA A 27 7.37 0.32 7.08
C ALA A 27 7.04 -1.14 6.75
N PHE A 28 6.87 -1.45 5.47
CA PHE A 28 6.57 -2.82 5.02
C PHE A 28 7.67 -3.80 5.42
N THR A 29 8.93 -3.39 5.29
CA THR A 29 10.07 -4.26 5.58
C THR A 29 10.45 -4.26 7.05
N THR A 30 10.47 -3.08 7.69
CA THR A 30 10.96 -2.92 9.07
C THR A 30 9.89 -3.20 10.13
N ASP A 31 8.64 -2.73 9.94
CA ASP A 31 7.55 -2.94 10.91
C ASP A 31 6.80 -4.25 10.64
N LEU A 32 6.43 -4.50 9.38
CA LEU A 32 5.67 -5.70 9.01
C LEU A 32 6.57 -6.92 8.72
N GLY A 33 7.89 -6.73 8.71
CA GLY A 33 8.87 -7.81 8.55
C GLY A 33 8.90 -8.43 7.16
N LEU A 34 8.39 -7.73 6.13
CA LEU A 34 8.40 -8.24 4.76
C LEU A 34 9.79 -8.17 4.14
N SER A 35 10.12 -9.17 3.33
CA SER A 35 11.26 -9.06 2.42
C SER A 35 10.89 -8.21 1.19
N PRO A 36 11.87 -7.58 0.50
CA PRO A 36 11.60 -6.82 -0.74
C PRO A 36 10.87 -7.63 -1.81
N GLU A 37 11.17 -8.92 -1.92
CA GLU A 37 10.47 -9.84 -2.83
C GLU A 37 9.00 -10.06 -2.41
N GLN A 38 8.72 -10.17 -1.11
CA GLN A 38 7.37 -10.31 -0.58
C GLN A 38 6.56 -9.02 -0.76
N LEU A 39 7.19 -7.86 -0.60
CA LEU A 39 6.56 -6.57 -0.86
C LEU A 39 6.14 -6.45 -2.33
N THR A 40 7.03 -6.77 -3.28
CA THR A 40 6.70 -6.77 -4.71
C THR A 40 5.55 -7.71 -5.04
N ASN A 41 5.46 -8.87 -4.39
CA ASN A 41 4.35 -9.81 -4.56
C ASN A 41 3.05 -9.28 -3.92
N LEU A 42 3.13 -8.67 -2.73
CA LEU A 42 1.99 -8.02 -2.07
C LEU A 42 1.39 -6.92 -2.95
N LEU A 43 2.22 -6.05 -3.53
CA LEU A 43 1.80 -4.97 -4.42
C LEU A 43 1.13 -5.49 -5.70
N GLN A 44 1.60 -6.62 -6.25
CA GLN A 44 0.93 -7.28 -7.38
C GLN A 44 -0.45 -7.83 -6.98
N ARG A 45 -0.54 -8.55 -5.86
CA ARG A 45 -1.83 -9.07 -5.36
C ARG A 45 -2.82 -7.97 -5.03
N LEU A 46 -2.33 -6.85 -4.50
CA LEU A 46 -3.13 -5.66 -4.22
C LEU A 46 -3.70 -5.06 -5.52
N GLN A 47 -2.88 -4.94 -6.57
CA GLN A 47 -3.32 -4.49 -7.90
C GLN A 47 -4.40 -5.41 -8.48
N GLU A 48 -4.19 -6.73 -8.44
CA GLU A 48 -5.17 -7.70 -8.92
C GLU A 48 -6.46 -7.70 -8.08
N SER A 49 -6.34 -7.62 -6.76
CA SER A 49 -7.48 -7.66 -5.84
C SER A 49 -8.36 -6.42 -5.93
N LEU A 50 -7.75 -5.24 -6.15
CA LEU A 50 -8.47 -3.97 -6.23
C LEU A 50 -8.78 -3.57 -7.68
N GLY A 51 -8.21 -4.27 -8.66
CA GLY A 51 -8.30 -3.91 -10.08
C GLY A 51 -7.60 -2.58 -10.41
N ILE A 52 -6.51 -2.27 -9.71
CA ILE A 52 -5.74 -1.02 -9.89
C ILE A 52 -4.39 -1.31 -10.52
N ILE A 53 -3.78 -0.30 -11.14
CA ILE A 53 -2.45 -0.39 -11.75
C ILE A 53 -1.54 0.61 -11.05
N LEU A 54 -0.47 0.12 -10.45
CA LEU A 54 0.57 0.94 -9.84
C LEU A 54 1.62 1.29 -10.89
N PRO A 55 2.14 2.53 -10.91
CA PRO A 55 3.22 2.91 -11.81
C PRO A 55 4.50 2.16 -11.43
N GLU A 56 5.07 1.44 -12.41
CA GLU A 56 6.26 0.60 -12.23
C GLU A 56 7.47 1.40 -11.72
N ASP A 57 7.60 2.66 -12.11
CA ASP A 57 8.65 3.57 -11.67
C ASP A 57 8.58 3.89 -10.17
N LYS A 58 7.38 3.88 -9.57
CA LYS A 58 7.20 4.12 -8.12
C LYS A 58 7.16 2.83 -7.30
N LEU A 59 6.90 1.66 -7.90
CA LEU A 59 6.95 0.38 -7.18
C LEU A 59 8.22 0.18 -6.32
N PRO A 60 9.45 0.41 -6.84
CA PRO A 60 10.66 0.23 -6.05
C PRO A 60 10.87 1.30 -4.97
N THR A 61 10.16 2.43 -5.04
CA THR A 61 10.25 3.51 -4.05
C THR A 61 9.32 3.29 -2.87
N ILE A 62 8.28 2.44 -3.01
CA ILE A 62 7.35 2.12 -1.94
C ILE A 62 8.07 1.33 -0.85
N THR A 63 8.25 1.95 0.31
CA THR A 63 8.81 1.28 1.51
C THR A 63 7.88 1.37 2.71
N THR A 64 6.91 2.29 2.70
CA THR A 64 5.94 2.53 3.77
C THR A 64 4.53 2.58 3.20
N ILE A 65 3.54 2.35 4.07
CA ILE A 65 2.12 2.42 3.70
C ILE A 65 1.77 3.80 3.16
N GLY A 66 2.28 4.87 3.76
CA GLY A 66 2.04 6.24 3.32
C GLY A 66 2.47 6.47 1.88
N GLN A 67 3.66 5.97 1.48
CA GLN A 67 4.11 6.07 0.09
C GLN A 67 3.22 5.31 -0.88
N LEU A 68 2.67 4.16 -0.48
CA LEU A 68 1.70 3.44 -1.31
C LEU A 68 0.41 4.26 -1.47
N LEU A 69 -0.08 4.87 -0.40
CA LEU A 69 -1.30 5.68 -0.42
C LEU A 69 -1.14 6.97 -1.22
N ASP A 70 0.04 7.58 -1.16
CA ASP A 70 0.41 8.82 -1.86
C ASP A 70 0.32 8.68 -3.39
N ILE A 71 0.61 7.49 -3.92
CA ILE A 71 0.43 7.17 -5.35
C ILE A 71 -1.02 7.38 -5.81
N PHE A 72 -1.98 7.19 -4.91
CA PHE A 72 -3.41 7.38 -5.17
C PHE A 72 -3.94 8.72 -4.64
N GLU A 73 -3.06 9.58 -4.14
CA GLU A 73 -3.38 10.91 -3.59
C GLU A 73 -3.20 12.02 -4.65
N GLU A 74 -2.39 11.81 -5.69
CA GLU A 74 -2.13 12.80 -6.76
C GLU A 74 -3.35 13.19 -7.64
N ASP A 75 -4.55 12.65 -7.41
CA ASP A 75 -5.79 13.13 -8.06
C ASP A 75 -6.45 14.31 -7.30
N ASP A 76 -5.96 14.69 -6.12
CA ASP A 76 -6.46 15.81 -5.30
C ASP A 76 -5.41 16.92 -5.17
N THR A 77 -4.82 17.37 -6.28
CA THR A 77 -4.23 18.73 -6.31
C THR A 77 -5.37 19.75 -6.47
N PRO A 78 -5.61 20.64 -5.50
CA PRO A 78 -6.48 21.78 -5.75
C PRO A 78 -5.81 22.67 -6.80
N LEU A 79 -6.52 22.84 -7.92
CA LEU A 79 -6.25 23.83 -8.97
C LEU A 79 -6.06 25.25 -8.42
#